data_AF-A0A8T1PM94-F1
#
_entry.id   AF-A0A8T1PM94-F1
#
_cell.length_a   1.000
_cell.length_b   1.000
_cell.length_c   1.000
_cell.angle_alpha   90.00
_cell.angle_beta   90.00
_cell.angle_gamma   90.00
#
_symmetry.space_group_name_H-M   'P 1'
#
loop_
_entity.id
_entity.type
_entity.pdbx_description
1 polymer ?
#
loop_
_entity_poly.entity_id
_entity_poly.type
_entity_poly.pdbx_seq_one_letter_code
_entity_poly.pdbx_strand_id
1 'polypeptide(L)'
;MGSLLLFQKYWVDKNSKNSFFLYARSLSILWGEDKRYWQWRRIQETSDEVIEVNELLDVCWLDVTGKFETASLSPGTLYELAFVVKIMKDSAYGWEAPVDVELTLPNGTKQEHKENMKEKPRGNWIEIPVGEFVTSPENIGEIKFSIYRHDGLWKRGLVVKGITIRPKY
;
A
#
# COMPACT_ATOMS: atom_id res chain seq x y z
N MET A 1 -17.49 21.75 -9.51
CA MET A 1 -16.20 21.68 -8.79
C MET A 1 -15.58 20.34 -9.14
N GLY A 2 -14.51 20.34 -9.93
CA GLY A 2 -13.81 19.11 -10.27
C GLY A 2 -13.12 18.59 -9.01
N SER A 3 -13.48 17.40 -8.54
CA SER A 3 -12.69 16.67 -7.55
C SER A 3 -11.35 16.37 -8.22
N LEU A 4 -10.28 17.02 -7.75
CA LEU A 4 -8.93 16.62 -8.08
C LEU A 4 -8.75 15.20 -7.54
N LEU A 5 -8.42 14.25 -8.42
CA LEU A 5 -8.03 12.91 -7.99
C LEU A 5 -6.70 13.03 -7.26
N LEU A 6 -6.71 12.69 -5.98
CA LEU A 6 -5.50 12.66 -5.15
C LEU A 6 -4.72 11.39 -5.44
N PHE A 7 -3.55 11.54 -6.06
CA PHE A 7 -2.62 10.45 -6.33
C PHE A 7 -1.61 10.26 -5.21
N GLN A 8 -1.17 11.37 -4.61
CA GLN A 8 -0.27 11.35 -3.48
C GLN A 8 -0.54 12.51 -2.54
N LYS A 9 -0.16 12.32 -1.27
CA LYS A 9 -0.08 13.35 -0.25
C LYS A 9 1.36 13.47 0.20
N TYR A 10 1.84 14.70 0.33
CA TYR A 10 3.17 15.02 0.84
C TYR A 10 3.01 15.91 2.06
N TRP A 11 3.84 15.67 3.08
CA TRP A 11 3.98 16.58 4.21
C TRP A 11 5.40 16.49 4.78
N VAL A 12 5.76 17.52 5.53
CA VAL A 12 6.98 17.53 6.34
C VAL A 12 6.57 17.26 7.78
N ASP A 13 7.21 16.29 8.42
CA ASP A 13 6.92 15.96 9.81
C ASP A 13 7.51 16.99 10.79
N LYS A 14 7.25 16.80 12.09
CA LYS A 14 7.75 17.68 13.16
C LYS A 14 9.28 17.77 13.24
N ASN A 15 10.00 16.81 12.66
CA ASN A 15 11.46 16.75 12.66
C ASN A 15 12.05 17.22 11.32
N SER A 16 11.25 17.95 10.51
CA SER A 16 11.64 18.46 9.20
C SER A 16 12.00 17.37 8.20
N LYS A 17 11.35 16.20 8.28
CA LYS A 17 11.55 15.08 7.37
C LYS A 17 10.37 14.90 6.42
N ASN A 18 10.69 14.66 5.15
CA ASN A 18 9.71 14.42 4.10
C ASN A 18 8.95 13.13 4.37
N SER A 19 7.63 13.15 4.23
CA SER A 19 6.76 11.99 4.37
C SER A 19 5.73 11.98 3.23
N PHE A 20 5.32 10.78 2.83
CA PHE A 20 4.45 10.58 1.69
C PHE A 20 3.36 9.56 1.98
N PHE A 21 2.22 9.76 1.35
CA PHE A 21 1.19 8.75 1.20
C PHE A 21 0.87 8.63 -0.27
N LEU A 22 1.05 7.45 -0.86
CA LEU A 22 0.63 7.19 -2.23
C LEU A 22 -0.73 6.53 -2.19
N TYR A 23 -1.75 7.18 -2.74
CA TYR A 23 -3.10 6.63 -2.79
C TYR A 23 -3.16 5.45 -3.77
N ALA A 24 -4.21 4.63 -3.66
CA ALA A 24 -4.39 3.42 -4.45
C ALA A 24 -4.29 3.67 -5.97
N ARG A 25 -4.66 4.86 -6.45
CA ARG A 25 -4.51 5.29 -7.85
C ARG A 25 -3.06 5.41 -8.35
N SER A 26 -2.10 5.51 -7.44
CA SER A 26 -0.66 5.53 -7.74
C SER A 26 -0.03 4.15 -7.69
N LEU A 27 -0.80 3.11 -7.36
CA LEU A 27 -0.35 1.73 -7.30
C LEU A 27 -0.70 0.99 -8.61
N SER A 28 0.09 -0.04 -8.93
CA SER A 28 -0.22 -0.97 -10.00
C SER A 28 -0.94 -2.18 -9.40
N ILE A 29 -2.22 -2.31 -9.68
CA ILE A 29 -3.08 -3.40 -9.21
C ILE A 29 -3.41 -4.29 -10.39
N LEU A 30 -3.01 -5.56 -10.36
CA LEU A 30 -3.33 -6.51 -11.43
C LEU A 30 -4.85 -6.67 -11.54
N TRP A 31 -5.36 -6.43 -12.75
CA TRP A 31 -6.80 -6.33 -13.05
C TRP A 31 -7.56 -5.21 -12.29
N GLY A 32 -6.87 -4.26 -11.66
CA GLY A 32 -7.48 -3.22 -10.80
C GLY A 32 -8.51 -2.30 -11.48
N GLU A 33 -8.46 -2.18 -12.81
CA GLU A 33 -9.44 -1.43 -13.62
C GLU A 33 -10.59 -2.31 -14.15
N ASP A 34 -10.48 -3.64 -14.00
CA ASP A 34 -11.51 -4.58 -14.42
C ASP A 34 -12.59 -4.72 -13.34
N LYS A 35 -13.78 -4.19 -13.64
CA LYS A 35 -14.93 -4.17 -12.74
C LYS A 35 -15.47 -5.55 -12.35
N ARG A 36 -15.01 -6.63 -12.99
CA ARG A 36 -15.32 -8.01 -12.59
C ARG A 36 -14.57 -8.41 -11.32
N TYR A 37 -13.39 -7.83 -11.11
CA TYR A 37 -12.44 -8.25 -10.08
C TYR A 37 -12.22 -7.17 -9.03
N TRP A 38 -12.28 -5.90 -9.42
CA TRP A 38 -12.00 -4.76 -8.54
C TRP A 38 -13.00 -3.63 -8.76
N GLN A 39 -13.23 -2.83 -7.73
CA GLN A 39 -14.10 -1.67 -7.80
C GLN A 39 -13.48 -0.45 -7.13
N TRP A 40 -13.31 0.62 -7.90
CA TRP A 40 -12.98 1.92 -7.33
C TRP A 40 -14.15 2.49 -6.54
N ARG A 41 -13.89 2.86 -5.29
CA ARG A 41 -14.83 3.50 -4.36
C ARG A 41 -14.31 4.86 -3.97
N ARG A 42 -15.21 5.82 -3.80
CA ARG A 42 -14.90 7.13 -3.19
C ARG A 42 -15.24 7.07 -1.72
N ILE A 43 -14.31 7.54 -0.88
CA ILE A 43 -14.53 7.67 0.55
C ILE A 43 -14.15 9.07 1.01
N GLN A 44 -14.82 9.54 2.04
CA GLN A 44 -14.48 10.78 2.72
C GLN A 44 -13.30 10.50 3.67
N GLU A 45 -12.16 11.14 3.43
CA GLU A 45 -10.95 11.01 4.25
C GLU A 45 -10.93 12.05 5.39
N THR A 46 -11.27 13.30 5.07
CA THR A 46 -11.44 14.41 6.03
C THR A 46 -12.69 15.20 5.67
N SER A 47 -13.04 16.29 6.36
CA SER A 47 -14.19 17.14 5.97
C SER A 47 -14.16 17.59 4.51
N ASP A 48 -12.97 17.82 3.97
CA ASP A 48 -12.77 18.46 2.66
C ASP A 48 -12.04 17.57 1.64
N GLU A 49 -11.58 16.38 2.07
CA GLU A 49 -10.79 15.46 1.24
C GLU A 49 -11.58 14.19 0.91
N VAL A 50 -11.83 13.96 -0.38
CA VAL A 50 -12.39 12.70 -0.92
C VAL A 50 -11.30 11.98 -1.69
N ILE A 51 -11.08 10.71 -1.38
CA ILE A 51 -10.07 9.87 -2.03
C ILE A 51 -10.71 8.66 -2.71
N GLU A 52 -10.00 8.09 -3.69
CA GLU A 52 -10.38 6.83 -4.32
C GLU A 52 -9.59 5.66 -3.72
N VAL A 53 -10.31 4.61 -3.32
CA VAL A 53 -9.77 3.35 -2.82
C VAL A 53 -10.22 2.22 -3.73
N ASN A 54 -9.47 1.11 -3.77
CA ASN A 54 -9.77 -0.02 -4.63
C ASN A 54 -10.25 -1.20 -3.80
N GLU A 55 -11.52 -1.60 -3.97
CA GLU A 55 -12.14 -2.75 -3.30
C GLU A 55 -12.01 -3.99 -4.17
N LEU A 56 -11.44 -5.05 -3.61
CA LEU A 56 -11.35 -6.36 -4.22
C LEU A 56 -12.71 -7.07 -4.18
N LEU A 57 -13.30 -7.31 -5.35
CA LEU A 57 -14.55 -8.06 -5.50
C LEU A 57 -14.30 -9.56 -5.49
N ASP A 58 -13.37 -10.06 -6.30
CA ASP A 58 -12.98 -11.48 -6.34
C ASP A 58 -11.72 -11.66 -7.19
N VAL A 59 -10.64 -12.25 -6.67
CA VAL A 59 -9.46 -12.68 -7.49
C VAL A 59 -8.81 -13.93 -6.90
N CYS A 60 -8.28 -14.82 -7.74
CA CYS A 60 -7.34 -15.85 -7.28
C CYS A 60 -5.91 -15.31 -7.18
N TRP A 61 -5.47 -14.49 -8.15
CA TRP A 61 -4.14 -13.88 -8.15
C TRP A 61 -4.21 -12.44 -7.65
N LEU A 62 -3.88 -12.24 -6.38
CA LEU A 62 -3.72 -10.92 -5.79
C LEU A 62 -2.33 -10.40 -6.13
N ASP A 63 -2.24 -9.21 -6.71
CA ASP A 63 -0.97 -8.55 -7.01
C ASP A 63 -1.16 -7.03 -6.98
N VAL A 64 -0.62 -6.40 -5.92
CA VAL A 64 -0.60 -4.96 -5.74
C VAL A 64 0.85 -4.54 -5.57
N THR A 65 1.33 -3.71 -6.47
CA THR A 65 2.72 -3.26 -6.52
C THR A 65 2.79 -1.74 -6.55
N GLY A 66 3.92 -1.20 -6.13
CA GLY A 66 4.21 0.21 -6.30
C GLY A 66 5.70 0.49 -6.27
N LYS A 67 6.02 1.74 -6.58
CA LYS A 67 7.37 2.25 -6.78
C LYS A 67 7.48 3.63 -6.17
N PHE A 68 8.65 3.98 -5.68
CA PHE A 68 8.90 5.32 -5.15
C PHE A 68 10.36 5.72 -5.29
N GLU A 69 10.62 6.98 -5.63
CA GLU A 69 11.97 7.52 -5.81
C GLU A 69 12.57 7.96 -4.47
N THR A 70 13.67 7.32 -4.05
CA THR A 70 14.34 7.66 -2.77
C THR A 70 14.89 9.08 -2.76
N ALA A 71 15.12 9.69 -3.92
CA ALA A 71 15.52 11.10 -4.05
C ALA A 71 14.50 12.10 -3.47
N SER A 72 13.23 11.69 -3.33
CA SER A 72 12.19 12.52 -2.70
C SER A 72 12.23 12.47 -1.16
N LEU A 73 12.96 11.50 -0.59
CA LEU A 73 13.07 11.28 0.85
C LEU A 73 14.20 12.12 1.45
N SER A 74 14.12 12.36 2.76
CA SER A 74 15.15 13.11 3.49
C SER A 74 16.41 12.24 3.68
N PRO A 75 17.61 12.71 3.31
CA PRO A 75 18.86 11.94 3.43
C PRO A 75 19.16 11.49 4.87
N GLY A 76 19.91 10.40 5.00
CA GLY A 76 20.36 9.85 6.29
C GLY A 76 19.24 9.50 7.28
N THR A 77 18.02 9.25 6.80
CA THR A 77 16.83 9.02 7.65
C THR A 77 16.36 7.58 7.52
N LEU A 78 16.01 6.95 8.65
CA LEU A 78 15.34 5.66 8.67
C LEU A 78 13.87 5.87 8.28
N TYR A 79 13.42 5.17 7.25
CA TYR A 79 12.04 5.16 6.78
C TYR A 79 11.40 3.80 7.03
N GLU A 80 10.11 3.82 7.36
CA GLU A 80 9.23 2.66 7.33
C GLU A 80 8.18 2.80 6.23
N LEU A 81 7.79 1.66 5.66
CA LEU A 81 6.75 1.55 4.66
C LEU A 81 5.66 0.62 5.14
N ALA A 82 4.40 0.99 4.94
CA ALA A 82 3.26 0.14 5.25
C ALA A 82 2.09 0.36 4.29
N PHE A 83 1.51 -0.74 3.77
CA PHE A 83 0.25 -0.65 3.06
C PHE A 83 -0.86 -0.29 4.05
N VAL A 84 -1.72 0.64 3.66
CA VAL A 84 -2.94 0.97 4.43
C VAL A 84 -4.13 0.31 3.75
N VAL A 85 -4.69 -0.68 4.43
CA VAL A 85 -5.76 -1.53 3.89
C VAL A 85 -6.88 -1.71 4.89
N LYS A 86 -8.02 -2.21 4.43
CA LYS A 86 -9.14 -2.60 5.26
C LYS A 86 -9.69 -3.93 4.77
N ILE A 87 -9.91 -4.86 5.69
CA ILE A 87 -10.61 -6.11 5.40
C ILE A 87 -12.09 -5.91 5.72
N MET A 88 -12.97 -6.08 4.73
CA MET A 88 -14.41 -5.90 4.89
C MET A 88 -14.97 -6.90 5.92
N LYS A 89 -15.87 -6.43 6.78
CA LYS A 89 -16.38 -7.22 7.91
C LYS A 89 -17.17 -8.43 7.45
N ASP A 90 -18.19 -8.19 6.63
CA ASP A 90 -19.23 -9.18 6.35
C ASP A 90 -19.06 -9.87 4.99
N SER A 91 -18.23 -9.34 4.09
CA SER A 91 -18.07 -9.85 2.71
C SER A 91 -16.70 -10.47 2.41
N ALA A 92 -15.73 -10.39 3.31
CA ALA A 92 -14.37 -10.86 3.04
C ALA A 92 -14.16 -12.36 3.31
N TYR A 93 -13.53 -13.07 2.36
CA TYR A 93 -13.13 -14.49 2.44
C TYR A 93 -11.84 -14.74 1.64
N GLY A 94 -11.26 -15.93 1.77
CA GLY A 94 -10.11 -16.38 0.98
C GLY A 94 -8.74 -16.05 1.59
N TRP A 95 -8.73 -15.62 2.85
CA TRP A 95 -7.56 -15.11 3.55
C TRP A 95 -6.88 -16.17 4.44
N GLU A 96 -7.21 -17.45 4.27
CA GLU A 96 -6.67 -18.57 5.04
C GLU A 96 -5.17 -18.78 4.79
N ALA A 97 -4.73 -18.55 3.56
CA ALA A 97 -3.31 -18.51 3.23
C ALA A 97 -2.77 -17.09 3.46
N PRO A 98 -1.57 -16.96 4.05
CA PRO A 98 -0.95 -15.65 4.21
C PRO A 98 -0.56 -15.07 2.85
N VAL A 99 -0.56 -13.74 2.75
CA VAL A 99 -0.06 -13.00 1.59
C VAL A 99 1.44 -12.76 1.73
N ASP A 100 2.14 -12.64 0.61
CA ASP A 100 3.54 -12.27 0.57
C ASP A 100 3.67 -10.73 0.49
N VAL A 101 4.56 -10.18 1.29
CA VAL A 101 4.87 -8.74 1.33
C VAL A 101 6.36 -8.56 1.08
N GLU A 102 6.73 -7.71 0.13
CA GLU A 102 8.12 -7.50 -0.30
C GLU A 102 8.47 -6.01 -0.42
N LEU A 103 9.68 -5.65 0.01
CA LEU A 103 10.38 -4.41 -0.33
C LEU A 103 11.70 -4.76 -1.04
N THR A 104 11.92 -4.21 -2.23
CA THR A 104 13.19 -4.26 -2.96
C THR A 104 13.80 -2.87 -3.01
N LEU A 105 15.04 -2.73 -2.53
CA LEU A 105 15.82 -1.50 -2.57
C LEU A 105 16.57 -1.32 -3.91
N PRO A 106 17.01 -0.10 -4.27
CA PRO A 106 17.73 0.16 -5.52
C PRO A 106 19.01 -0.67 -5.72
N ASN A 107 19.68 -1.06 -4.64
CA ASN A 107 20.87 -1.92 -4.68
C ASN A 107 20.54 -3.42 -4.83
N GLY A 108 19.27 -3.79 -4.96
CA GLY A 108 18.81 -5.17 -5.11
C GLY A 108 18.55 -5.91 -3.78
N THR A 109 18.84 -5.29 -2.62
CA THR A 109 18.51 -5.88 -1.32
C THR A 109 17.00 -6.02 -1.18
N LYS A 110 16.56 -7.20 -0.72
CA LYS A 110 15.16 -7.54 -0.50
C LYS A 110 14.85 -7.72 0.98
N GLN A 111 13.64 -7.32 1.37
CA GLN A 111 13.00 -7.68 2.62
C GLN A 111 11.67 -8.32 2.28
N GLU A 112 11.41 -9.51 2.81
CA GLU A 112 10.19 -10.27 2.53
C GLU A 112 9.65 -10.90 3.81
N HIS A 113 8.33 -10.94 3.93
CA HIS A 113 7.65 -11.71 4.96
C HIS A 113 6.25 -12.12 4.50
N LYS A 114 5.65 -13.05 5.25
CA LYS A 114 4.29 -13.50 5.05
C LYS A 114 3.38 -12.83 6.07
N GLU A 115 2.25 -12.30 5.62
CA GLU A 115 1.28 -11.62 6.45
C GLU A 115 -0.03 -12.41 6.54
N ASN A 116 -0.44 -12.74 7.77
CA ASN A 116 -1.70 -13.43 8.01
C ASN A 116 -2.87 -12.43 8.02
N MET A 117 -3.58 -12.34 6.90
CA MET A 117 -4.70 -11.41 6.73
C MET A 117 -5.96 -11.87 7.49
N LYS A 118 -6.12 -13.16 7.78
CA LYS A 118 -7.30 -13.69 8.48
C LYS A 118 -7.43 -13.19 9.92
N GLU A 119 -6.30 -12.99 10.59
CA GLU A 119 -6.23 -12.59 12.00
C GLU A 119 -6.31 -11.07 12.19
N LYS A 120 -6.28 -10.29 11.11
CA LYS A 120 -6.35 -8.83 11.19
C LYS A 120 -7.75 -8.35 11.53
N PRO A 121 -7.88 -7.23 12.27
CA PRO A 121 -9.19 -6.69 12.64
C PRO A 121 -9.96 -6.28 11.39
N ARG A 122 -11.19 -6.78 11.28
CA ARG A 122 -12.07 -6.47 10.16
C ARG A 122 -12.83 -5.17 10.38
N GLY A 123 -13.15 -4.47 9.30
CA GLY A 123 -13.93 -3.24 9.29
C GLY A 123 -13.12 -1.96 9.54
N ASN A 124 -11.87 -2.08 9.99
CA ASN A 124 -10.99 -0.95 10.30
C ASN A 124 -9.86 -0.82 9.27
N TRP A 125 -9.33 0.40 9.13
CA TRP A 125 -8.06 0.61 8.45
C TRP A 125 -6.93 0.08 9.32
N ILE A 126 -6.04 -0.68 8.70
CA ILE A 126 -4.85 -1.26 9.32
C ILE A 126 -3.63 -0.96 8.47
N GLU A 127 -2.48 -0.93 9.11
CA GLU A 127 -1.19 -0.88 8.44
C GLU A 127 -0.62 -2.30 8.36
N ILE A 128 -0.22 -2.71 7.15
CA ILE A 128 0.56 -3.91 6.90
C ILE A 128 1.99 -3.46 6.62
N PRO A 129 2.93 -3.65 7.56
CA PRO A 129 4.33 -3.26 7.37
C PRO A 129 4.88 -3.93 6.12
N VAL A 130 5.70 -3.21 5.36
CA VAL A 130 6.41 -3.74 4.19
C VAL A 130 7.88 -3.95 4.52
N GLY A 131 8.50 -2.95 5.12
CA GLY A 131 9.91 -2.98 5.48
C GLY A 131 10.44 -1.61 5.86
N GLU A 132 11.72 -1.58 6.19
CA GLU A 132 12.41 -0.39 6.69
C GLU A 132 13.75 -0.21 5.99
N PHE A 133 14.16 1.03 5.73
CA PHE A 133 15.49 1.30 5.19
C PHE A 133 15.99 2.69 5.55
N VAL A 134 17.31 2.84 5.60
CA VAL A 134 17.94 4.15 5.78
C VAL A 134 18.30 4.72 4.42
N THR A 135 17.85 5.93 4.10
CA THR A 135 18.28 6.62 2.87
C THR A 135 19.79 6.89 2.92
N SER A 136 20.53 6.42 1.93
CA SER A 136 21.98 6.54 1.83
C SER A 136 22.41 6.66 0.35
N PRO A 137 23.65 7.09 0.06
CA PRO A 137 24.17 7.10 -1.30
C PRO A 137 24.15 5.73 -2.00
N GLU A 138 24.15 4.64 -1.24
CA GLU A 138 24.14 3.27 -1.75
C GLU A 138 22.76 2.79 -2.20
N ASN A 139 21.68 3.52 -1.87
CA ASN A 139 20.31 3.18 -2.25
C ASN A 139 19.57 4.35 -2.92
N ILE A 140 20.30 5.13 -3.72
CA ILE A 140 19.70 6.13 -4.61
C ILE A 140 19.00 5.42 -5.77
N GLY A 141 17.72 5.72 -5.97
CA GLY A 141 16.91 5.22 -7.08
C GLY A 141 15.50 4.83 -6.64
N GLU A 142 14.89 3.94 -7.42
CA GLU A 142 13.50 3.50 -7.19
C GLU A 142 13.44 2.30 -6.22
N ILE A 143 12.77 2.46 -5.09
CA ILE A 143 12.31 1.32 -4.29
C ILE A 143 11.08 0.70 -4.94
N LYS A 144 10.94 -0.62 -4.83
CA LYS A 144 9.74 -1.37 -5.25
C LYS A 144 9.14 -2.07 -4.07
N PHE A 145 7.82 -2.08 -3.97
CA PHE A 145 7.12 -2.75 -2.89
C PHE A 145 5.88 -3.47 -3.42
N SER A 146 5.49 -4.54 -2.75
CA SER A 146 4.34 -5.34 -3.16
C SER A 146 3.66 -6.05 -2.01
N ILE A 147 2.36 -6.28 -2.17
CA ILE A 147 1.56 -7.25 -1.42
C ILE A 147 0.86 -8.15 -2.44
N TYR A 148 1.17 -9.44 -2.43
CA TYR A 148 0.72 -10.35 -3.48
C TYR A 148 0.48 -11.76 -2.94
N ARG A 149 -0.30 -12.52 -3.69
CA ARG A 149 -0.51 -13.95 -3.47
C ARG A 149 -1.06 -14.56 -4.74
N HIS A 150 -0.28 -15.41 -5.38
CA HIS A 150 -0.64 -16.11 -6.62
C HIS A 150 -0.96 -17.58 -6.34
N ASP A 151 -1.90 -17.84 -5.44
CA ASP A 151 -2.47 -19.17 -5.27
C ASP A 151 -3.84 -19.28 -5.96
N GLY A 152 -4.28 -20.48 -6.29
CA GLY A 152 -5.59 -20.68 -6.94
C GLY A 152 -6.80 -20.36 -6.05
N LEU A 153 -6.58 -19.85 -4.83
CA LEU A 153 -7.62 -19.57 -3.86
C LEU A 153 -8.22 -18.18 -4.11
N TRP A 154 -9.53 -18.13 -4.32
CA TRP A 154 -10.25 -16.88 -4.53
C TRP A 154 -10.34 -16.04 -3.25
N LYS A 155 -10.14 -14.72 -3.38
CA LYS A 155 -10.05 -13.72 -2.32
C LYS A 155 -11.02 -12.59 -2.59
N ARG A 156 -11.67 -12.11 -1.54
CA ARG A 156 -12.61 -10.98 -1.60
C ARG A 156 -12.47 -10.05 -0.40
N GLY A 157 -12.84 -8.79 -0.61
CA GLY A 157 -13.14 -7.85 0.46
C GLY A 157 -11.92 -7.16 1.06
N LEU A 158 -10.77 -7.20 0.39
CA LEU A 158 -9.66 -6.30 0.68
C LEU A 158 -9.97 -4.93 0.06
N VAL A 159 -9.81 -3.86 0.83
CA VAL A 159 -9.86 -2.49 0.32
C VAL A 159 -8.47 -1.88 0.47
N VAL A 160 -7.88 -1.46 -0.64
CA VAL A 160 -6.56 -0.82 -0.67
C VAL A 160 -6.76 0.68 -0.70
N LYS A 161 -6.23 1.38 0.32
CA LYS A 161 -6.20 2.85 0.36
C LYS A 161 -4.93 3.40 -0.26
N GLY A 162 -3.79 2.74 -0.03
CA GLY A 162 -2.50 3.22 -0.49
C GLY A 162 -1.34 2.66 0.31
N ILE A 163 -0.20 3.35 0.26
CA ILE A 163 0.99 3.07 1.06
C ILE A 163 1.44 4.35 1.77
N THR A 164 1.85 4.22 3.03
CA THR A 164 2.52 5.29 3.77
C THR A 164 4.04 5.08 3.72
N ILE A 165 4.78 6.17 3.54
CA ILE A 165 6.25 6.20 3.56
C ILE A 165 6.63 7.34 4.50
N ARG A 166 7.12 7.00 5.69
CA ARG A 166 7.40 8.00 6.74
C ARG A 166 8.67 7.68 7.52
N PRO A 167 9.33 8.69 8.09
CA PRO A 167 10.43 8.48 9.02
C PRO A 167 10.01 7.63 10.23
N LYS A 168 10.91 6.77 10.69
CA LYS A 168 10.78 5.98 11.91
C LYS A 168 11.78 6.47 12.97
N TYR A 169 11.30 6.64 14.20
CA TYR A 169 12.07 7.17 15.34
C TYR A 169 12.10 6.20 16.51
#